data_AF-A0A1H3TSX3-F1
#
_entry.id   AF-A0A1H3TSX3-F1
#
_cell.length_a   1.000
_cell.length_b   1.000
_cell.length_c   1.000
_cell.angle_alpha   90.00
_cell.angle_beta   90.00
_cell.angle_gamma   90.00
#
_symmetry.space_group_name_H-M   'P 1'
#
loop_
_entity.id
_entity.type
_entity.pdbx_description
1 polymer ?
#
loop_
_entity_poly.entity_id
_entity_poly.type
_entity_poly.pdbx_seq_one_letter_code
_entity_poly.pdbx_strand_id
1 'polypeptide(L)'
;MARRNTKQDNSLDAPKGRRSSVLPRRRSVAAPNRDRFGRLTEAIARGMGTPWFLFGLSLFVVVWMLFNTLGPEAWRFDSAAIGFTALTLILSLQASYAAPLILLAQNRQDDRDRVQFEQDRQRAERNLADTEYLAREVVALRLALQDMASKEFIRAELRSLLEELDRDRPATGPTGAVGSAAASSPPGASRTTSD
;
A
#
# COMPACT_ATOMS: atom_id res chain seq x y z
N MET A 1 -35.02 52.93 24.42
CA MET A 1 -34.26 53.43 23.25
C MET A 1 -33.48 52.27 22.64
N ALA A 2 -33.66 52.08 21.33
CA ALA A 2 -33.11 50.98 20.56
C ALA A 2 -31.60 51.13 20.31
N ARG A 3 -30.86 50.02 20.34
CA ARG A 3 -29.59 49.90 19.62
C ARG A 3 -29.59 48.57 18.86
N ARG A 4 -29.95 48.65 17.57
CA ARG A 4 -29.53 47.65 16.59
C ARG A 4 -28.01 47.70 16.53
N ASN A 5 -27.35 46.56 16.66
CA ASN A 5 -25.99 46.42 16.20
C ASN A 5 -25.97 45.33 15.14
N THR A 6 -25.87 45.79 13.90
CA THR A 6 -25.56 45.03 12.69
C THR A 6 -24.21 44.35 12.85
N LYS A 7 -24.20 43.02 12.91
CA LYS A 7 -23.01 42.22 12.63
C LYS A 7 -23.30 41.33 11.42
N GLN A 8 -23.03 41.88 10.26
CA GLN A 8 -22.72 41.11 9.05
C GLN A 8 -21.32 40.54 9.25
N ASP A 9 -21.22 39.28 9.66
CA ASP A 9 -19.97 38.52 9.56
C ASP A 9 -20.19 37.43 8.49
N ASN A 10 -19.79 37.82 7.28
CA ASN A 10 -19.11 37.02 6.27
C ASN A 10 -18.89 35.53 6.60
N SER A 11 -19.79 34.65 6.16
CA SER A 11 -19.54 33.21 6.09
C SER A 11 -19.95 32.67 4.71
N LEU A 12 -19.19 33.07 3.70
CA LEU A 12 -19.31 32.57 2.33
C LEU A 12 -18.02 31.90 1.84
N ASP A 13 -17.41 31.08 2.69
CA ASP A 13 -16.33 30.20 2.25
C ASP A 13 -16.37 28.89 3.07
N ALA A 14 -17.15 27.94 2.58
CA ALA A 14 -17.04 26.55 3.00
C ALA A 14 -17.15 25.68 1.74
N PRO A 15 -16.07 24.98 1.33
CA PRO A 15 -16.10 24.14 0.15
C PRO A 15 -17.17 23.05 0.32
N LYS A 16 -18.10 23.07 -0.63
CA LYS A 16 -19.27 22.20 -0.71
C LYS A 16 -18.82 20.80 -1.13
N GLY A 17 -18.32 20.00 -0.19
CA GLY A 17 -17.84 18.66 -0.48
C GLY A 17 -17.82 17.78 0.76
N ARG A 18 -18.58 16.69 0.70
CA ARG A 18 -18.73 15.61 1.71
C ARG A 18 -19.82 15.85 2.75
N ARG A 19 -21.04 15.46 2.35
CA ARG A 19 -22.03 14.93 3.28
C ARG A 19 -21.42 13.70 3.98
N SER A 20 -20.81 13.93 5.13
CA SER A 20 -20.57 12.90 6.13
C SER A 20 -21.94 12.36 6.53
N SER A 21 -22.34 11.25 5.93
CA SER A 21 -23.46 10.44 6.37
C SER A 21 -23.16 9.98 7.79
N VAL A 22 -23.72 10.66 8.78
CA VAL A 22 -23.76 10.21 10.18
C VAL A 22 -24.82 9.12 10.25
N LEU A 23 -24.53 7.98 9.63
CA LEU A 23 -25.25 6.74 9.90
C LEU A 23 -24.88 6.33 11.33
N PRO A 24 -25.86 6.12 12.23
CA PRO A 24 -25.57 5.54 13.53
C PRO A 24 -25.06 4.13 13.25
N ARG A 25 -23.75 3.93 13.44
CA ARG A 25 -23.11 2.60 13.47
C ARG A 25 -23.86 1.82 14.55
N ARG A 26 -24.84 1.02 14.14
CA ARG A 26 -25.55 0.08 15.03
C ARG A 26 -24.46 -0.68 15.74
N ARG A 27 -24.32 -0.37 17.02
CA ARG A 27 -23.43 -1.03 17.96
C ARG A 27 -23.80 -2.50 17.84
N SER A 28 -22.97 -3.28 17.16
CA SER A 28 -23.14 -4.72 17.06
C SER A 28 -23.17 -5.21 18.48
N VAL A 29 -24.37 -5.53 18.96
CA VAL A 29 -24.61 -6.09 20.28
C VAL A 29 -23.70 -7.31 20.34
N ALA A 30 -22.66 -7.19 21.16
CA ALA A 30 -21.78 -8.28 21.48
C ALA A 30 -22.66 -9.38 22.07
N ALA A 31 -22.99 -10.38 21.25
CA ALA A 31 -23.67 -11.57 21.68
C ALA A 31 -22.74 -12.26 22.70
N PRO A 32 -23.13 -12.39 23.98
CA PRO A 32 -22.23 -12.86 25.04
C PRO A 32 -21.68 -14.28 24.82
N ASN A 33 -22.20 -15.02 23.84
CA ASN A 33 -21.79 -16.37 23.50
C ASN A 33 -20.75 -16.46 22.35
N ARG A 34 -20.50 -15.38 21.60
CA ARG A 34 -19.62 -15.42 20.41
C ARG A 34 -18.12 -15.51 20.76
N ASP A 35 -17.75 -15.02 21.95
CA ASP A 35 -16.37 -14.99 22.44
C ASP A 35 -15.88 -16.32 23.02
N ARG A 36 -16.78 -17.19 23.49
CA ARG A 36 -16.40 -18.52 23.99
C ARG A 36 -16.09 -19.48 22.85
N PHE A 37 -16.98 -19.56 21.85
CA PHE A 37 -16.73 -20.32 20.64
C PHE A 37 -15.56 -19.75 19.83
N GLY A 38 -15.41 -18.41 19.75
CA GLY A 38 -14.27 -17.78 19.11
C GLY A 38 -12.92 -18.19 19.71
N ARG A 39 -12.81 -18.13 21.05
CA ARG A 39 -11.59 -18.55 21.76
C ARG A 39 -11.32 -20.05 21.68
N LEU A 40 -12.36 -20.88 21.70
CA LEU A 40 -12.24 -22.32 21.50
C LEU A 40 -11.72 -22.64 20.09
N THR A 41 -12.30 -22.01 19.06
CA THR A 41 -11.83 -22.17 17.68
C THR A 41 -10.40 -21.65 17.49
N GLU A 42 -10.02 -20.55 18.13
CA GLU A 42 -8.65 -20.03 18.07
C GLU A 42 -7.63 -20.93 18.79
N ALA A 43 -8.03 -21.56 19.90
CA ALA A 43 -7.21 -22.56 20.58
C ALA A 43 -7.06 -23.84 19.75
N ILE A 44 -8.16 -24.32 19.15
CA ILE A 44 -8.16 -25.49 18.27
C ILE A 44 -7.34 -25.20 16.99
N ALA A 45 -7.45 -24.01 16.40
CA ALA A 45 -6.68 -23.62 15.22
C ALA A 45 -5.17 -23.55 15.51
N ARG A 46 -4.77 -22.99 16.65
CA ARG A 46 -3.36 -23.00 17.10
C ARG A 46 -2.88 -24.42 17.43
N GLY A 47 -3.76 -25.27 17.97
CA GLY A 47 -3.47 -26.68 18.26
C GLY A 47 -3.26 -27.52 17.00
N MET A 48 -4.20 -27.48 16.04
CA MET A 48 -4.16 -28.30 14.83
C MET A 48 -3.00 -27.96 13.89
N GLY A 49 -2.53 -26.71 13.88
CA GLY A 49 -1.39 -26.28 13.04
C GLY A 49 -0.01 -26.65 13.62
N THR A 50 0.05 -27.22 14.83
CA THR A 50 1.31 -27.47 15.53
C THR A 50 1.64 -28.98 15.52
N PRO A 51 2.88 -29.41 15.20
CA PRO A 51 3.26 -30.83 15.18
C PRO A 51 3.10 -31.55 16.53
N TRP A 52 3.03 -30.80 17.63
CA TRP A 52 2.75 -31.29 18.97
C TRP A 52 1.36 -31.96 19.11
N PHE A 53 0.36 -31.57 18.32
CA PHE A 53 -0.97 -32.20 18.35
C PHE A 53 -0.89 -33.66 17.89
N LEU A 54 -0.19 -33.91 16.79
CA LEU A 54 0.03 -35.27 16.28
C LEU A 54 0.81 -36.11 17.30
N PHE A 55 1.83 -35.54 17.93
CA PHE A 55 2.61 -36.23 18.96
C PHE A 55 1.74 -36.64 20.17
N GLY A 56 0.88 -35.73 20.67
CA GLY A 56 -0.03 -36.03 21.77
C GLY A 56 -1.07 -37.11 21.40
N LEU A 57 -1.62 -37.05 20.19
CA LEU A 57 -2.56 -38.06 19.68
C LEU A 57 -1.88 -39.44 19.55
N SER A 58 -0.68 -39.49 18.98
CA SER A 58 0.11 -40.73 18.88
C SER A 58 0.44 -41.29 20.26
N LEU A 59 0.84 -40.45 21.21
CA LEU A 59 1.11 -40.87 22.58
C LEU A 59 -0.14 -41.44 23.24
N PHE A 60 -1.30 -40.81 23.07
CA PHE A 60 -2.57 -41.33 23.59
C PHE A 60 -2.89 -42.72 23.04
N VAL A 61 -2.76 -42.93 21.72
CA VAL A 61 -2.98 -44.23 21.07
C VAL A 61 -2.03 -45.28 21.64
N VAL A 62 -0.74 -44.96 21.76
CA VAL A 62 0.28 -45.87 22.29
C VAL A 62 -0.02 -46.24 23.74
N VAL A 63 -0.30 -45.26 24.61
CA VAL A 63 -0.63 -45.49 26.02
C VAL A 63 -1.87 -46.34 26.17
N TRP A 64 -2.92 -46.09 25.36
CA TRP A 64 -4.14 -46.89 25.35
C TRP A 64 -3.87 -48.34 24.97
N MET A 65 -3.07 -48.54 23.92
CA MET A 65 -2.68 -49.85 23.44
C MET A 65 -1.91 -50.62 24.52
N LEU A 66 -0.93 -49.96 25.17
CA LEU A 66 -0.15 -50.53 26.27
C LEU A 66 -1.04 -50.88 27.47
N PHE A 67 -1.94 -49.98 27.86
CA PHE A 67 -2.85 -50.19 28.99
C PHE A 67 -3.77 -51.40 28.78
N ASN A 68 -4.39 -51.52 27.61
CA ASN A 68 -5.26 -52.66 27.28
C ASN A 68 -4.48 -53.96 26.98
N THR A 69 -3.18 -53.88 26.70
CA THR A 69 -2.34 -55.06 26.46
C THR A 69 -1.73 -55.60 27.76
N LEU A 70 -1.23 -54.73 28.63
CA LEU A 70 -0.52 -55.07 29.88
C LEU A 70 -1.43 -55.07 31.12
N GLY A 71 -2.64 -54.50 31.02
CA GLY A 71 -3.58 -54.41 32.13
C GLY A 71 -4.20 -55.75 32.55
N PRO A 72 -4.73 -55.85 33.78
CA PRO A 72 -5.38 -57.06 34.29
C PRO A 72 -6.54 -57.52 33.40
N GLU A 73 -6.65 -58.82 33.15
CA GLU A 73 -7.61 -59.40 32.19
C GLU A 73 -9.07 -59.03 32.47
N ALA A 74 -9.42 -58.80 33.74
CA ALA A 74 -10.74 -58.35 34.16
C ALA A 74 -11.11 -56.92 33.70
N TRP A 75 -10.13 -56.06 33.37
CA TRP A 75 -10.34 -54.65 33.00
C TRP A 75 -10.01 -54.34 31.54
N ARG A 76 -9.66 -55.36 30.74
CA ARG A 76 -9.32 -55.24 29.31
C ARG A 76 -10.59 -55.18 28.46
N PHE A 77 -11.25 -54.02 28.44
CA PHE A 77 -12.43 -53.80 27.60
C PHE A 77 -12.07 -53.69 26.10
N ASP A 78 -10.84 -53.29 25.77
CA ASP A 78 -10.37 -53.10 24.38
C ASP A 78 -9.17 -54.00 24.08
N SER A 79 -9.38 -55.31 24.18
CA SER A 79 -8.31 -56.31 24.04
C SER A 79 -7.69 -56.34 22.64
N ALA A 80 -6.38 -56.59 22.56
CA ALA A 80 -5.65 -56.74 21.30
C ALA A 80 -6.21 -57.86 20.40
N ALA A 81 -6.84 -58.89 20.98
CA ALA A 81 -7.45 -60.00 20.25
C ALA A 81 -8.63 -59.59 19.34
N ILE A 82 -9.34 -58.51 19.68
CA ILE A 82 -10.43 -57.95 18.87
C ILE A 82 -9.98 -56.76 18.02
N GLY A 83 -8.67 -56.44 18.00
CA GLY A 83 -8.12 -55.39 17.15
C GLY A 83 -8.41 -53.96 17.63
N PHE A 84 -8.58 -53.74 18.94
CA PHE A 84 -8.88 -52.42 19.53
C PHE A 84 -10.15 -51.76 18.96
N THR A 85 -11.25 -52.52 18.92
CA THR A 85 -12.55 -52.06 18.39
C THR A 85 -13.03 -50.78 19.07
N ALA A 86 -12.86 -50.62 20.39
CA ALA A 86 -13.33 -49.43 21.09
C ALA A 86 -12.53 -48.18 20.67
N LEU A 87 -11.20 -48.29 20.58
CA LEU A 87 -10.35 -47.23 20.05
C LEU A 87 -10.75 -46.83 18.63
N THR A 88 -11.01 -47.82 17.76
CA THR A 88 -11.42 -47.57 16.38
C THR A 88 -12.77 -46.88 16.28
N LEU A 89 -13.75 -47.28 17.09
CA LEU A 89 -15.06 -46.63 17.18
C LEU A 89 -14.92 -45.17 17.64
N ILE A 90 -14.09 -44.91 18.66
CA ILE A 90 -13.84 -43.56 19.16
C ILE A 90 -13.15 -42.69 18.11
N LEU A 91 -12.12 -43.20 17.43
CA LEU A 91 -11.41 -42.46 16.37
C LEU A 91 -12.33 -42.16 15.17
N SER A 92 -13.20 -43.10 14.79
CA SER A 92 -14.18 -42.90 13.72
C SER A 92 -15.19 -41.82 14.09
N LEU A 93 -15.67 -41.82 15.33
CA LEU A 93 -16.55 -40.79 15.86
C LEU A 93 -15.86 -39.42 15.90
N GLN A 94 -14.59 -39.37 16.32
CA GLN A 94 -13.79 -38.15 16.39
C GLN A 94 -13.68 -37.49 15.01
N ALA A 95 -13.38 -38.27 13.98
CA ALA A 95 -13.32 -37.77 12.60
C ALA A 95 -14.69 -37.24 12.12
N SER A 96 -15.78 -37.95 12.43
CA SER A 96 -17.13 -37.56 12.03
C SER A 96 -17.58 -36.24 12.67
N TYR A 97 -17.26 -36.02 13.96
CA TYR A 97 -17.61 -34.78 14.66
C TYR A 97 -16.67 -33.61 14.34
N ALA A 98 -15.48 -33.87 13.81
CA ALA A 98 -14.57 -32.82 13.35
C ALA A 98 -15.16 -32.05 12.17
N ALA A 99 -15.80 -32.73 11.21
CA ALA A 99 -16.38 -32.12 10.01
C ALA A 99 -17.35 -30.95 10.30
N PRO A 100 -18.39 -31.09 11.15
CA PRO A 100 -19.29 -29.98 11.46
C PRO A 100 -18.62 -28.83 12.22
N LEU A 101 -17.65 -29.12 13.10
CA LEU A 101 -16.88 -28.08 13.79
C LEU A 101 -15.99 -27.29 12.83
N ILE A 102 -15.36 -27.97 11.87
CA ILE A 102 -14.55 -27.36 10.83
C ILE A 102 -15.42 -26.47 9.93
N LEU A 103 -16.61 -26.93 9.53
CA LEU A 103 -17.56 -26.15 8.74
C LEU A 103 -17.99 -24.85 9.45
N LEU A 104 -18.23 -24.90 10.75
CA LEU A 104 -18.54 -23.69 11.53
C LEU A 104 -17.34 -22.72 11.62
N ALA A 105 -16.11 -23.25 11.69
CA ALA A 105 -14.90 -22.44 11.70
C ALA A 105 -14.65 -21.78 10.33
N GLN A 106 -14.89 -22.53 9.24
CA GLN A 106 -14.73 -22.08 7.86
C GLN A 106 -15.72 -20.97 7.50
N ASN A 107 -17.01 -21.11 7.85
CA ASN A 107 -18.00 -20.05 7.62
C ASN A 107 -17.58 -18.70 8.25
N ARG A 108 -16.86 -18.72 9.38
CA ARG A 108 -16.33 -17.51 10.03
C ARG A 108 -15.03 -16.98 9.41
N GLN A 109 -14.28 -17.80 8.68
CA GLN A 109 -13.14 -17.36 7.89
C GLN A 109 -13.65 -16.72 6.60
N ASP A 110 -14.57 -17.39 5.89
CA ASP A 110 -15.19 -16.88 4.66
C ASP A 110 -15.89 -15.54 4.88
N ASP A 111 -16.60 -15.36 6.00
CA ASP A 111 -17.20 -14.08 6.38
C ASP A 111 -16.16 -12.95 6.55
N ARG A 112 -15.00 -13.26 7.14
CA ARG A 112 -13.91 -12.29 7.33
C ARG A 112 -13.22 -11.97 6.02
N ASP A 113 -12.93 -12.99 5.23
CA ASP A 113 -12.28 -12.87 3.94
C ASP A 113 -13.14 -12.04 3.00
N ARG A 114 -14.46 -12.26 2.98
CA ARG A 114 -15.40 -11.44 2.20
C ARG A 114 -15.33 -9.95 2.57
N VAL A 115 -15.32 -9.61 3.86
CA VAL A 115 -15.21 -8.21 4.29
C VAL A 115 -13.86 -7.61 3.89
N GLN A 116 -12.78 -8.39 3.98
CA GLN A 116 -11.45 -7.95 3.57
C GLN A 116 -11.38 -7.71 2.05
N PHE A 117 -11.96 -8.61 1.24
CA PHE A 117 -12.07 -8.43 -0.21
C PHE A 117 -12.88 -7.19 -0.59
N GLU A 118 -14.00 -6.92 0.08
CA GLU A 118 -14.81 -5.73 -0.18
C GLU A 118 -14.04 -4.43 0.14
N GLN A 119 -13.26 -4.43 1.23
CA GLN A 119 -12.42 -3.28 1.59
C GLN A 119 -11.27 -3.06 0.61
N ASP A 120 -10.57 -4.13 0.22
CA ASP A 120 -9.47 -4.04 -0.74
C ASP A 120 -9.97 -3.58 -2.11
N ARG A 121 -11.16 -4.00 -2.52
CA ARG A 121 -11.80 -3.50 -3.74
C ARG A 121 -12.08 -1.99 -3.65
N GLN A 122 -12.65 -1.51 -2.54
CA GLN A 122 -12.87 -0.07 -2.34
C GLN A 122 -11.56 0.73 -2.28
N ARG A 123 -10.50 0.17 -1.69
CA ARG A 123 -9.17 0.78 -1.68
C ARG A 123 -8.58 0.86 -3.07
N ALA A 124 -8.70 -0.20 -3.88
CA ALA A 124 -8.24 -0.21 -5.27
C ALA A 124 -8.97 0.85 -6.10
N GLU A 125 -10.30 0.96 -5.96
CA GLU A 125 -11.10 2.00 -6.63
C GLU A 125 -10.64 3.42 -6.24
N ARG A 126 -10.34 3.66 -4.95
CA ARG A 126 -9.80 4.96 -4.49
C ARG A 126 -8.39 5.23 -5.01
N ASN A 127 -7.50 4.24 -4.98
CA ASN A 127 -6.14 4.38 -5.48
C ASN A 127 -6.12 4.70 -6.99
N LEU A 128 -7.03 4.09 -7.76
CA LEU A 128 -7.21 4.43 -9.18
C LEU A 128 -7.62 5.90 -9.35
N ALA A 129 -8.63 6.34 -8.60
CA ALA A 129 -9.09 7.73 -8.65
C ALA A 129 -8.01 8.74 -8.21
N ASP A 130 -7.24 8.43 -7.15
CA ASP A 130 -6.14 9.27 -6.68
C ASP A 130 -5.02 9.35 -7.72
N THR A 131 -4.72 8.23 -8.40
CA THR A 131 -3.72 8.20 -9.47
C THR A 131 -4.18 9.01 -10.68
N GLU A 132 -5.46 8.90 -11.07
CA GLU A 132 -6.03 9.73 -12.13
C GLU A 132 -6.02 11.22 -11.78
N TYR A 133 -6.29 11.56 -10.51
CA TYR A 133 -6.23 12.93 -10.03
C TYR A 133 -4.80 13.47 -10.10
N LEU A 134 -3.82 12.74 -9.56
CA LEU A 134 -2.41 13.11 -9.62
C LEU A 134 -1.93 13.24 -11.07
N ALA A 135 -2.34 12.35 -11.97
CA ALA A 135 -1.99 12.44 -13.39
C ALA A 135 -2.52 13.73 -14.03
N ARG A 136 -3.77 14.11 -13.75
CA ARG A 136 -4.36 15.37 -14.25
C ARG A 136 -3.64 16.60 -13.67
N GLU A 137 -3.34 16.58 -12.38
CA GLU A 137 -2.64 17.68 -11.70
C GLU A 137 -1.22 17.87 -12.25
N VAL A 138 -0.49 16.77 -12.50
CA VAL A 138 0.85 16.81 -13.11
C VAL A 138 0.79 17.35 -14.55
N VAL A 139 -0.22 17.00 -15.34
CA VAL A 139 -0.40 17.55 -16.69
C VAL A 139 -0.70 19.04 -16.63
N ALA A 140 -1.57 19.49 -15.72
CA ALA A 140 -1.86 20.91 -15.52
C ALA A 140 -0.60 21.69 -15.09
N LEU A 141 0.17 21.16 -14.14
CA LEU A 141 1.43 21.74 -13.68
C LEU A 141 2.46 21.85 -14.83
N ARG A 142 2.58 20.80 -15.66
CA ARG A 142 3.48 20.80 -16.82
C ARG A 142 3.12 21.90 -17.81
N LEU A 143 1.83 22.07 -18.11
CA LEU A 143 1.36 23.10 -19.04
C LEU A 143 1.64 24.51 -18.50
N ALA A 144 1.37 24.75 -17.21
CA ALA A 144 1.68 26.03 -16.56
C ALA A 144 3.20 26.33 -16.57
N LEU A 145 4.05 25.33 -16.31
CA LEU A 145 5.50 25.48 -16.40
C LEU A 145 5.98 25.73 -17.84
N GLN A 146 5.38 25.07 -18.85
CA GLN A 146 5.73 25.30 -20.25
C GLN A 146 5.42 26.73 -20.70
N ASP A 147 4.34 27.32 -20.22
CA ASP A 147 3.94 28.68 -20.58
C ASP A 147 4.90 29.74 -19.96
N MET A 148 5.28 29.56 -18.69
CA MET A 148 6.23 30.46 -18.02
C MET A 148 7.68 30.29 -18.48
N ALA A 149 8.11 29.07 -18.81
CA ALA A 149 9.48 28.76 -19.22
C ALA A 149 9.66 28.76 -20.74
N SER A 150 8.84 29.52 -21.48
CA SER A 150 9.01 29.61 -22.94
C SER A 150 10.44 30.09 -23.25
N LYS A 151 11.09 29.44 -24.23
CA LYS A 151 12.49 29.69 -24.61
C LYS A 151 12.76 31.17 -24.90
N GLU A 152 11.76 31.88 -25.41
CA GLU A 152 11.86 33.31 -25.70
C GLU A 152 11.83 34.17 -24.44
N PHE A 153 11.08 33.81 -23.39
CA PHE A 153 11.15 34.49 -22.09
C PHE A 153 12.52 34.29 -21.44
N ILE A 154 13.01 33.04 -21.40
CA ILE A 154 14.34 32.75 -20.84
C ILE A 154 15.42 33.48 -21.63
N ARG A 155 15.34 33.51 -22.97
CA ARG A 155 16.31 34.23 -23.81
C ARG A 155 16.23 35.74 -23.60
N ALA A 156 15.02 36.30 -23.48
CA ALA A 156 14.83 37.72 -23.21
C ALA A 156 15.42 38.11 -21.85
N GLU A 157 15.17 37.31 -20.81
CA GLU A 157 15.66 37.62 -19.47
C GLU A 157 17.16 37.40 -19.32
N LEU A 158 17.72 36.37 -19.97
CA LEU A 158 19.17 36.20 -20.03
C LEU A 158 19.85 37.39 -20.74
N ARG A 159 19.20 37.95 -21.76
CA ARG A 159 19.72 39.11 -22.50
C ARG A 159 19.59 40.40 -21.70
N SER A 160 18.46 40.59 -21.03
CA SER A 160 18.21 41.65 -20.06
C SER A 160 19.30 41.68 -18.97
N LEU A 161 19.51 40.53 -18.31
CA LEU A 161 20.53 40.39 -17.26
C LEU A 161 21.96 40.57 -17.79
N LEU A 162 22.26 40.07 -18.99
CA LEU A 162 23.57 40.29 -19.64
C LEU A 162 23.82 41.77 -19.93
N GLU A 163 22.81 42.48 -20.40
CA GLU A 163 22.92 43.90 -20.75
C GLU A 163 23.00 44.78 -19.50
N GLU A 164 22.34 44.40 -18.41
CA GLU A 164 22.51 45.01 -17.10
C GLU A 164 23.95 44.82 -16.59
N LEU A 165 24.52 43.62 -16.72
CA LEU A 165 25.90 43.34 -16.34
C LEU A 165 26.93 44.10 -17.19
N ASP A 166 26.66 44.27 -18.49
CA ASP A 166 27.53 45.03 -19.40
C ASP A 166 27.43 46.55 -19.16
N ARG A 167 26.25 47.04 -18.75
CA ARG A 167 26.03 48.43 -18.32
C ARG A 167 26.72 48.74 -16.99
N ASP A 168 26.75 47.78 -16.06
CA ASP A 168 27.47 47.88 -14.79
C ASP A 168 28.96 47.56 -14.90
N ARG A 169 29.45 47.18 -16.08
CA ARG A 169 30.89 47.04 -16.33
C ARG A 169 31.50 48.45 -16.39
N PRO A 170 32.28 48.88 -15.39
CA PRO A 170 32.89 50.20 -15.42
C PRO A 170 33.84 50.26 -16.63
N ALA A 171 33.65 51.28 -17.47
CA ALA A 171 34.45 51.54 -18.66
C ALA A 171 35.94 51.62 -18.30
N THR A 172 36.63 50.50 -18.44
CA THR A 172 38.09 50.48 -18.47
C THR A 172 38.44 50.53 -19.95
N GLY A 173 38.77 51.73 -20.43
CA GLY A 173 38.78 52.11 -21.84
C GLY A 173 39.79 51.37 -22.74
N PRO A 174 39.71 51.62 -24.07
CA PRO A 174 40.51 50.92 -25.06
C PRO A 174 41.98 51.36 -24.95
N THR A 175 42.87 50.41 -24.64
CA THR A 175 44.31 50.64 -24.71
C THR A 175 44.87 49.93 -25.95
N GLY A 176 45.43 50.69 -26.88
CA GLY A 176 46.47 50.19 -27.79
C GLY A 176 46.26 50.42 -29.29
N ALA A 177 46.31 51.66 -29.73
CA ALA A 177 46.76 52.00 -31.08
C ALA A 177 48.22 52.47 -31.01
N VAL A 178 49.16 51.69 -31.55
CA VAL A 178 50.50 52.16 -31.99
C VAL A 178 50.98 51.24 -33.12
N GLY A 179 51.38 51.81 -34.27
CA GLY A 179 52.21 51.09 -35.24
C GLY A 179 52.02 51.52 -36.69
N SER A 180 52.68 52.60 -37.08
CA SER A 180 52.70 53.24 -38.39
C SER A 180 53.64 52.56 -39.41
N ALA A 181 53.34 52.80 -40.69
CA ALA A 181 54.26 53.02 -41.82
C ALA A 181 54.78 51.85 -42.69
N ALA A 182 54.32 51.93 -43.95
CA ALA A 182 55.12 51.95 -45.21
C ALA A 182 55.85 50.67 -45.68
N ALA A 183 55.46 50.15 -46.85
CA ALA A 183 56.06 50.53 -48.15
C ALA A 183 55.74 49.51 -49.28
N SER A 184 55.41 50.04 -50.46
CA SER A 184 55.73 49.56 -51.83
C SER A 184 55.35 48.14 -52.29
N SER A 185 54.40 48.10 -53.23
CA SER A 185 54.26 47.10 -54.32
C SER A 185 55.32 47.33 -55.42
N PRO A 186 55.37 46.55 -56.54
CA PRO A 186 55.21 45.11 -56.85
C PRO A 186 56.42 44.66 -57.76
N PRO A 187 56.37 43.79 -58.82
CA PRO A 187 55.46 42.70 -59.24
C PRO A 187 56.19 41.39 -59.67
N GLY A 188 55.44 40.34 -60.03
CA GLY A 188 55.88 39.42 -61.11
C GLY A 188 55.58 37.93 -60.92
N ALA A 189 54.75 37.40 -61.85
CA ALA A 189 54.79 36.10 -62.55
C ALA A 189 54.97 34.80 -61.71
N SER A 190 54.35 33.65 -61.99
CA SER A 190 53.43 33.16 -63.02
C SER A 190 53.22 31.65 -62.77
N ARG A 191 52.11 31.07 -63.30
CA ARG A 191 51.93 29.65 -63.70
C ARG A 191 51.85 28.62 -62.55
N THR A 192 51.12 27.48 -62.58
CA THR A 192 50.47 26.62 -63.61
C THR A 192 49.53 25.65 -62.85
N THR A 193 48.29 25.44 -63.29
CA THR A 193 47.72 24.22 -63.94
C THR A 193 47.71 22.90 -63.14
N SER A 194 46.51 22.31 -63.07
CA SER A 194 46.18 20.87 -63.24
C SER A 194 47.09 19.79 -62.62
N ASP A 195 46.52 18.99 -61.71
CA ASP A 195 46.03 17.63 -62.00
C ASP A 195 45.00 17.20 -60.93
#